data_AF-A0AAU7G7J4-F1
#
_entry.id   AF-A0AAU7G7J4-F1
#
_cell.length_a   1.000
_cell.length_b   1.000
_cell.length_c   1.000
_cell.angle_alpha   90.00
_cell.angle_beta   90.00
_cell.angle_gamma   90.00
#
_symmetry.space_group_name_H-M   'P 1'
#
loop_
_entity.id
_entity.type
_entity.pdbx_description
1 polymer ?
#
loop_
_entity_poly.entity_id
_entity_poly.type
_entity_poly.pdbx_seq_one_letter_code
_entity_poly.pdbx_strand_id
1 'polypeptide(L)'
;MDFKRIEWIFLVVFIGINIFLGIELWQTPTLLSAGSTPIQTDIKSETSADQITIPKVDDKQDDGYYLATKVDNSWTKKAAAQVNQQVETNTTENSISVNLNKPITLSKDSKKALKEIIHFKNNSQNVYEGKDYVYLSELSEGDDYVFNQKTKYGEVFAATARLHIIVKNNQIVSYSQRYVSNLNPVRERQNTISSKAAVNSLYTYSELPNNSKIIWLKQVYTKLITVRGSEIYIPTWVAAIENNNSHTMTLKRVNAFTGTIIQNNIAADDSKE
;
A
#
# COMPACT_ATOMS: atom_id res chain seq x y z
N MET A 1 -32.91 -8.27 55.57
CA MET A 1 -32.54 -7.49 54.37
C MET A 1 -32.55 -8.47 53.21
N ASP A 2 -33.52 -8.34 52.31
CA ASP A 2 -33.92 -9.44 51.41
C ASP A 2 -32.88 -9.72 50.33
N PHE A 3 -31.98 -10.66 50.60
CA PHE A 3 -30.94 -11.10 49.68
C PHE A 3 -31.52 -11.55 48.32
N LYS A 4 -32.71 -12.13 48.32
CA LYS A 4 -33.44 -12.48 47.08
C LYS A 4 -33.88 -11.26 46.25
N ARG A 5 -34.14 -10.12 46.88
CA ARG A 5 -34.48 -8.87 46.17
C ARG A 5 -33.24 -8.22 45.55
N ILE A 6 -32.10 -8.26 46.23
CA ILE A 6 -30.85 -7.69 45.69
C ILE A 6 -30.34 -8.50 44.49
N GLU A 7 -30.46 -9.83 44.54
CA GLU A 7 -30.05 -10.75 43.48
C GLU A 7 -30.88 -10.57 42.19
N TRP A 8 -32.19 -10.39 42.34
CA TRP A 8 -33.09 -10.15 41.21
C TRP A 8 -32.81 -8.82 40.50
N ILE A 9 -32.50 -7.77 41.25
CA ILE A 9 -32.13 -6.47 40.68
C ILE A 9 -30.83 -6.59 39.89
N PHE A 10 -29.83 -7.32 40.42
CA PHE A 10 -28.55 -7.51 39.76
C PHE A 10 -28.70 -8.27 38.44
N LEU A 11 -29.55 -9.30 38.40
CA LEU A 11 -29.85 -10.06 37.18
C LEU A 11 -30.48 -9.17 36.09
N VAL A 12 -31.46 -8.35 36.45
CA VAL A 12 -32.16 -7.48 35.49
C VAL A 12 -31.21 -6.42 34.93
N VAL A 13 -30.38 -5.80 35.78
CA VAL A 13 -29.36 -4.83 35.35
C VAL A 13 -28.32 -5.49 34.45
N PHE A 14 -27.86 -6.71 34.79
CA PHE A 14 -26.90 -7.45 33.98
C PHE A 14 -27.46 -7.77 32.59
N ILE A 15 -28.72 -8.22 32.50
CA ILE A 15 -29.38 -8.49 31.21
C ILE A 15 -29.55 -7.18 30.42
N GLY A 16 -29.95 -6.08 31.06
CA GLY A 16 -30.05 -4.77 30.42
C GLY A 16 -28.72 -4.29 29.81
N ILE A 17 -27.62 -4.45 30.56
CA ILE A 17 -26.27 -4.13 30.07
C ILE A 17 -25.86 -5.06 28.93
N ASN A 18 -26.15 -6.36 29.00
CA ASN A 18 -25.80 -7.30 27.92
C ASN A 18 -26.62 -7.06 26.64
N ILE A 19 -27.89 -6.66 26.76
CA ILE A 19 -28.71 -6.27 25.61
C ILE A 19 -28.20 -4.94 25.04
N PHE A 20 -27.86 -3.97 25.89
CA PHE A 20 -27.25 -2.71 25.44
C PHE A 20 -25.94 -2.97 24.70
N LEU A 21 -25.04 -3.78 25.25
CA LEU A 21 -23.81 -4.21 24.58
C LEU A 21 -24.08 -4.99 23.29
N GLY A 22 -25.09 -5.86 23.27
CA GLY A 22 -25.47 -6.64 22.09
C GLY A 22 -26.00 -5.74 20.97
N ILE A 23 -26.79 -4.72 21.31
CA ILE A 23 -27.25 -3.69 20.39
C ILE A 23 -26.06 -2.84 19.94
N GLU A 24 -25.15 -2.44 20.82
CA GLU A 24 -23.95 -1.67 20.48
C GLU A 24 -22.96 -2.46 19.60
N LEU A 25 -22.87 -3.78 19.78
CA LEU A 25 -22.09 -4.70 18.94
C LEU A 25 -22.76 -4.94 17.58
N TRP A 26 -24.08 -5.07 17.51
CA TRP A 26 -24.80 -5.21 16.24
C TRP A 26 -24.92 -3.87 15.50
N GLN A 27 -24.96 -2.78 16.25
CA GLN A 27 -24.77 -1.41 15.80
C GLN A 27 -23.30 -1.02 15.94
N THR A 28 -22.31 -1.92 15.73
CA THR A 28 -20.92 -1.46 15.68
C THR A 28 -20.87 -0.42 14.57
N PRO A 29 -20.72 0.86 14.89
CA PRO A 29 -21.11 1.89 13.97
C PRO A 29 -19.90 2.24 13.11
N THR A 30 -20.17 2.68 11.90
CA THR A 30 -19.35 3.62 11.13
C THR A 30 -19.15 4.97 11.84
N LEU A 31 -18.98 4.98 13.18
CA LEU A 31 -18.80 6.15 14.04
C LEU A 31 -17.37 6.16 14.61
N LEU A 32 -16.38 6.03 13.72
CA LEU A 32 -15.15 6.81 13.81
C LEU A 32 -14.99 7.74 12.60
N SER A 33 -16.06 8.00 11.85
CA SER A 33 -16.14 9.11 10.92
C SER A 33 -16.71 10.33 11.66
N ALA A 34 -15.87 10.97 12.48
CA ALA A 34 -15.99 12.41 12.66
C ALA A 34 -15.60 13.07 11.33
N GLY A 35 -16.52 13.01 10.39
CA GLY A 35 -16.41 13.57 9.05
C GLY A 35 -17.83 13.92 8.64
N SER A 36 -18.11 15.21 8.65
CA SER A 36 -19.21 15.88 7.94
C SER A 36 -20.01 14.94 7.04
N THR A 37 -21.33 14.84 7.25
CA THR A 37 -22.26 14.54 6.15
C THR A 37 -21.80 15.36 4.95
N PRO A 38 -21.22 14.76 3.89
CA PRO A 38 -21.01 15.50 2.69
C PRO A 38 -22.42 15.77 2.21
N ILE A 39 -22.78 17.05 2.15
CA ILE A 39 -23.81 17.48 1.21
C ILE A 39 -23.43 16.76 -0.08
N GLN A 40 -24.34 15.93 -0.58
CA GLN A 40 -24.16 15.18 -1.82
C GLN A 40 -24.28 16.20 -2.96
N THR A 41 -23.39 17.21 -2.99
CA THR A 41 -23.14 18.01 -4.17
C THR A 41 -22.52 17.07 -5.20
N ASP A 42 -22.93 17.25 -6.44
CA ASP A 42 -22.41 16.47 -7.56
C ASP A 42 -20.94 16.85 -7.76
N ILE A 43 -20.03 16.19 -7.02
CA ILE A 43 -18.58 16.42 -7.05
C ILE A 43 -18.06 16.37 -8.49
N LYS A 44 -18.73 15.67 -9.41
CA LYS A 44 -18.38 15.68 -10.84
C LYS A 44 -18.49 17.08 -11.45
N SER A 45 -19.52 17.85 -11.07
CA SER A 45 -19.71 19.22 -11.56
C SER A 45 -18.66 20.17 -11.01
N GLU A 46 -18.35 20.06 -9.72
CA GLU A 46 -17.35 20.89 -9.04
C GLU A 46 -15.94 20.60 -9.56
N THR A 47 -15.56 19.33 -9.66
CA THR A 47 -14.26 18.91 -10.21
C THR A 47 -14.09 19.30 -11.68
N SER A 48 -15.17 19.26 -12.47
CA SER A 48 -15.14 19.76 -13.85
C SER A 48 -14.93 21.27 -13.91
N ALA A 49 -15.55 22.03 -13.01
CA ALA A 49 -15.35 23.48 -12.91
C ALA A 49 -13.90 23.83 -12.54
N ASP A 50 -13.27 23.03 -11.68
CA ASP A 50 -11.86 23.16 -11.30
C ASP A 50 -10.87 22.58 -12.33
N GLN A 51 -11.36 22.11 -13.48
CA GLN A 51 -10.57 21.47 -14.54
C GLN A 51 -9.81 20.23 -14.05
N ILE A 52 -10.42 19.47 -13.14
CA ILE A 52 -9.86 18.24 -12.57
C ILE A 52 -10.43 17.04 -13.32
N THR A 53 -9.55 16.25 -13.94
CA THR A 53 -9.95 15.00 -14.62
C THR A 53 -9.83 13.81 -13.66
N ILE A 54 -10.93 13.09 -13.47
CA ILE A 54 -11.03 11.94 -12.55
C ILE A 54 -11.22 10.64 -13.36
N PRO A 55 -10.60 9.50 -12.97
CA PRO A 55 -10.81 8.22 -13.62
C PRO A 55 -12.24 7.71 -13.41
N LYS A 56 -12.58 6.62 -14.09
CA LYS A 56 -13.82 5.91 -13.78
C LYS A 56 -13.74 5.36 -12.36
N VAL A 57 -14.69 5.77 -11.52
CA VAL A 57 -14.85 5.31 -10.13
C VAL A 57 -16.24 4.74 -9.91
N ASP A 58 -16.37 3.91 -8.89
CA ASP A 58 -17.60 3.24 -8.49
C ASP A 58 -17.84 3.33 -6.98
N ASP A 59 -19.04 2.92 -6.56
CA ASP A 59 -19.47 2.86 -5.17
C ASP A 59 -19.16 1.50 -4.52
N LYS A 60 -18.40 0.61 -5.19
CA LYS A 60 -18.12 -0.73 -4.65
C LYS A 60 -17.10 -0.64 -3.51
N GLN A 61 -17.45 -1.25 -2.39
CA GLN A 61 -16.56 -1.43 -1.26
C GLN A 61 -15.84 -2.79 -1.35
N ASP A 62 -14.63 -2.83 -0.82
CA ASP A 62 -13.86 -4.07 -0.60
C ASP A 62 -13.63 -4.27 0.90
N ASP A 63 -12.78 -5.20 1.29
CA ASP A 63 -12.37 -5.41 2.67
C ASP A 63 -10.85 -5.52 2.82
N GLY A 64 -10.37 -5.41 4.05
CA GLY A 64 -8.96 -5.51 4.35
C GLY A 64 -8.67 -5.66 5.83
N TYR A 65 -7.40 -5.90 6.13
CA TYR A 65 -6.87 -6.07 7.49
C TYR A 65 -5.90 -4.95 7.88
N TYR A 66 -5.81 -4.64 9.16
CA TYR A 66 -4.59 -4.06 9.72
C TYR A 66 -3.55 -5.16 9.79
N LEU A 67 -2.41 -4.93 9.13
CA LEU A 67 -1.35 -5.91 9.04
C LEU A 67 -0.13 -5.44 9.82
N ALA A 68 0.55 -6.37 10.47
CA ALA A 68 1.82 -6.12 11.12
C ALA A 68 2.85 -7.15 10.71
N THR A 69 4.10 -6.70 10.70
CA THR A 69 5.27 -7.56 10.62
C THR A 69 6.35 -7.05 11.56
N LYS A 70 7.19 -7.96 12.05
CA LYS A 70 8.42 -7.58 12.76
C LYS A 70 9.48 -7.27 11.73
N VAL A 71 10.20 -6.16 11.91
CA VAL A 71 11.42 -5.90 11.12
C VAL A 71 12.43 -6.98 11.47
N ASP A 72 12.70 -7.85 10.52
CA ASP A 72 13.60 -8.98 10.67
C ASP A 72 14.57 -9.02 9.50
N ASN A 73 15.86 -8.86 9.79
CA ASN A 73 16.92 -8.90 8.79
C ASN A 73 17.32 -10.33 8.39
N SER A 74 16.75 -11.36 9.02
CA SER A 74 17.12 -12.76 8.77
C SER A 74 16.92 -13.21 7.33
N TRP A 75 15.98 -12.58 6.60
CA TRP A 75 15.74 -12.89 5.19
C TRP A 75 16.94 -12.56 4.30
N THR A 76 17.73 -11.53 4.63
CA THR A 76 18.91 -11.13 3.82
C THR A 76 19.95 -12.25 3.76
N LYS A 77 20.15 -12.98 4.87
CA LYS A 77 21.02 -14.17 4.93
C LYS A 77 20.47 -15.32 4.08
N LYS A 78 19.15 -15.52 4.09
CA LYS A 78 18.50 -16.54 3.25
C LYS A 78 18.64 -16.20 1.77
N ALA A 79 18.44 -14.93 1.42
CA ALA A 79 18.62 -14.43 0.07
C ALA A 79 20.07 -14.61 -0.41
N ALA A 80 21.06 -14.23 0.41
CA ALA A 80 22.47 -14.41 0.11
C ALA A 80 22.88 -15.88 -0.09
N ALA A 81 22.26 -16.81 0.62
CA ALA A 81 22.51 -18.24 0.44
C ALA A 81 21.78 -18.85 -0.78
N GLN A 82 20.67 -18.25 -1.21
CA GLN A 82 19.84 -18.74 -2.32
C GLN A 82 20.31 -18.23 -3.68
N VAL A 83 20.72 -16.96 -3.75
CA VAL A 83 21.06 -16.30 -5.01
C VAL A 83 22.46 -16.72 -5.45
N ASN A 84 22.60 -17.10 -6.72
CA ASN A 84 23.88 -17.54 -7.30
C ASN A 84 24.75 -16.36 -7.76
N GLN A 85 24.92 -15.37 -6.89
CA GLN A 85 25.76 -14.18 -7.10
C GLN A 85 26.37 -13.74 -5.78
N GLN A 86 27.35 -12.82 -5.84
CA GLN A 86 27.78 -12.12 -4.63
C GLN A 86 26.68 -11.15 -4.20
N VAL A 87 26.24 -11.28 -2.95
CA VAL A 87 25.17 -10.47 -2.37
C VAL A 87 25.76 -9.58 -1.27
N GLU A 88 25.57 -8.28 -1.42
CA GLU A 88 25.87 -7.30 -0.38
C GLU A 88 24.61 -7.11 0.46
N THR A 89 24.73 -7.22 1.79
CA THR A 89 23.60 -7.06 2.71
C THR A 89 23.76 -5.78 3.53
N ASN A 90 22.72 -4.94 3.60
CA ASN A 90 22.66 -3.79 4.49
C ASN A 90 21.63 -4.05 5.59
N THR A 91 22.12 -4.27 6.80
CA THR A 91 21.27 -4.59 7.96
C THR A 91 20.52 -3.38 8.51
N THR A 92 21.04 -2.16 8.33
CA THR A 92 20.39 -0.94 8.79
C THR A 92 19.16 -0.62 7.94
N GLU A 93 19.27 -0.81 6.63
CA GLU A 93 18.18 -0.57 5.67
C GLU A 93 17.32 -1.80 5.38
N ASN A 94 17.65 -2.93 6.01
CA ASN A 94 17.02 -4.23 5.78
C ASN A 94 16.91 -4.56 4.27
N SER A 95 18.03 -4.44 3.56
CA SER A 95 18.10 -4.57 2.10
C SER A 95 19.26 -5.46 1.67
N ILE A 96 19.19 -5.94 0.43
CA ILE A 96 20.32 -6.52 -0.28
C ILE A 96 20.56 -5.78 -1.59
N SER A 97 21.81 -5.79 -2.03
CA SER A 97 22.24 -5.31 -3.34
C SER A 97 23.07 -6.39 -4.02
N VAL A 98 22.86 -6.58 -5.32
CA VAL A 98 23.53 -7.60 -6.10
C VAL A 98 24.05 -6.99 -7.39
N ASN A 99 25.36 -7.11 -7.60
CA ASN A 99 26.01 -6.81 -8.87
C ASN A 99 26.21 -8.13 -9.62
N LEU A 100 25.74 -8.22 -10.86
CA LEU A 100 25.85 -9.45 -11.63
C LEU A 100 27.28 -9.62 -12.13
N ASN A 101 27.92 -10.75 -11.77
CA ASN A 101 29.25 -11.11 -12.29
C ASN A 101 29.28 -11.19 -13.82
N LYS A 102 28.15 -11.58 -14.43
CA LYS A 102 27.93 -11.59 -15.87
C LYS A 102 26.60 -10.89 -16.15
N PRO A 103 26.62 -9.67 -16.75
CA PRO A 103 25.40 -8.98 -17.14
C PRO A 103 24.56 -9.83 -18.09
N ILE A 104 23.24 -9.70 -17.99
CA ILE A 104 22.29 -10.46 -18.83
C ILE A 104 21.78 -9.56 -19.93
N THR A 105 22.16 -9.86 -21.17
CA THR A 105 21.70 -9.11 -22.34
C THR A 105 20.21 -9.31 -22.57
N LEU A 106 19.52 -8.20 -22.76
CA LEU A 106 18.11 -8.08 -23.06
C LEU A 106 17.90 -7.78 -24.54
N SER A 107 16.69 -8.05 -25.01
CA SER A 107 16.21 -7.60 -26.31
C SER A 107 16.25 -6.08 -26.42
N LYS A 108 16.46 -5.57 -27.64
CA LYS A 108 16.26 -4.15 -27.96
C LYS A 108 14.78 -3.77 -28.08
N ASP A 109 13.90 -4.76 -28.25
CA ASP A 109 12.45 -4.55 -28.20
C ASP A 109 11.99 -4.45 -26.75
N SER A 110 11.34 -3.34 -26.39
CA SER A 110 10.98 -3.04 -25.00
C SER A 110 10.00 -4.05 -24.39
N LYS A 111 9.06 -4.57 -25.18
CA LYS A 111 8.08 -5.57 -24.70
C LYS A 111 8.74 -6.92 -24.44
N LYS A 112 9.69 -7.33 -25.29
CA LYS A 112 10.50 -8.54 -25.08
C LYS A 112 11.45 -8.36 -23.90
N ALA A 113 12.13 -7.22 -23.79
CA ALA A 113 13.01 -6.89 -22.67
C ALA A 113 12.28 -6.99 -21.33
N LEU A 114 11.06 -6.41 -21.21
CA LEU A 114 10.27 -6.52 -19.99
C LEU A 114 9.93 -7.98 -19.64
N LYS A 115 9.60 -8.83 -20.63
CA LYS A 115 9.35 -10.26 -20.39
C LYS A 115 10.60 -10.99 -19.91
N GLU A 116 11.76 -10.66 -20.47
CA GLU A 116 13.05 -11.21 -20.06
C GLU A 116 13.44 -10.77 -18.64
N ILE A 117 13.19 -9.52 -18.27
CA ILE A 117 13.38 -9.01 -16.90
C ILE A 117 12.45 -9.75 -15.92
N ILE A 118 11.17 -9.93 -16.28
CA ILE A 118 10.23 -10.70 -15.47
C ILE A 118 10.69 -12.16 -15.33
N HIS A 119 11.24 -12.75 -16.39
CA HIS A 119 11.80 -14.10 -16.34
C HIS A 119 13.03 -14.18 -15.43
N PHE A 120 13.95 -13.22 -15.55
CA PHE A 120 15.11 -13.09 -14.67
C PHE A 120 14.69 -13.03 -13.20
N LYS A 121 13.76 -12.12 -12.87
CA LYS A 121 13.18 -11.94 -11.53
C LYS A 121 12.51 -13.21 -11.02
N ASN A 122 11.75 -13.91 -11.85
CA ASN A 122 11.02 -15.12 -11.41
C ASN A 122 11.91 -16.35 -11.17
N ASN A 123 13.18 -16.30 -11.57
CA ASN A 123 14.13 -17.36 -11.31
C ASN A 123 14.67 -17.24 -9.88
N SER A 124 14.42 -18.26 -9.05
CA SER A 124 14.83 -18.27 -7.64
C SER A 124 16.34 -18.26 -7.44
N GLN A 125 17.13 -18.66 -8.44
CA GLN A 125 18.59 -18.56 -8.40
C GLN A 125 19.09 -17.12 -8.62
N ASN A 126 18.24 -16.23 -9.13
CA ASN A 126 18.58 -14.85 -9.44
C ASN A 126 18.06 -13.87 -8.41
N VAL A 127 16.80 -14.01 -7.98
CA VAL A 127 16.14 -13.09 -7.04
C VAL A 127 15.41 -13.88 -5.96
N TYR A 128 15.64 -13.51 -4.71
CA TYR A 128 14.97 -14.12 -3.56
C TYR A 128 13.47 -13.84 -3.61
N GLU A 129 12.62 -14.88 -3.51
CA GLU A 129 11.17 -14.77 -3.63
C GLU A 129 10.70 -13.89 -4.81
N GLY A 130 11.45 -13.87 -5.92
CA GLY A 130 11.21 -12.90 -6.98
C GLY A 130 9.85 -13.04 -7.66
N LYS A 131 9.19 -14.21 -7.56
CA LYS A 131 7.81 -14.42 -8.02
C LYS A 131 6.78 -13.56 -7.27
N ASP A 132 7.08 -13.19 -6.03
CA ASP A 132 6.22 -12.36 -5.19
C ASP A 132 6.36 -10.87 -5.49
N TYR A 133 7.01 -10.48 -6.58
CA TYR A 133 7.11 -9.07 -6.99
C TYR A 133 6.34 -8.81 -8.27
N VAL A 134 5.55 -7.74 -8.31
CA VAL A 134 4.74 -7.33 -9.46
C VAL A 134 5.31 -6.03 -10.03
N TYR A 135 5.38 -5.98 -11.36
CA TYR A 135 5.95 -4.83 -12.07
C TYR A 135 5.13 -3.57 -11.80
N LEU A 136 5.83 -2.49 -11.45
CA LEU A 136 5.26 -1.19 -11.14
C LEU A 136 5.71 -0.20 -12.21
N SER A 137 4.94 -0.13 -13.29
CA SER A 137 5.22 0.76 -14.42
C SER A 137 5.28 2.23 -14.02
N GLU A 138 4.55 2.60 -12.96
CA GLU A 138 4.39 3.98 -12.49
C GLU A 138 5.68 4.56 -11.90
N LEU A 139 6.59 3.71 -11.41
CA LEU A 139 7.90 4.10 -10.89
C LEU A 139 9.05 3.60 -11.76
N SER A 140 8.76 2.91 -12.85
CA SER A 140 9.77 2.39 -13.78
C SER A 140 9.97 3.36 -14.93
N GLU A 141 11.21 3.77 -15.18
CA GLU A 141 11.53 4.73 -16.22
C GLU A 141 12.93 4.48 -16.77
N GLY A 142 13.07 4.55 -18.10
CA GLY A 142 14.36 4.37 -18.76
C GLY A 142 15.02 3.03 -18.43
N ASP A 143 16.09 3.11 -17.65
CA ASP A 143 16.95 1.99 -17.26
C ASP A 143 16.56 1.37 -15.89
N ASP A 144 15.56 1.94 -15.21
CA ASP A 144 15.10 1.56 -13.89
C ASP A 144 13.80 0.75 -13.97
N TYR A 145 13.83 -0.50 -13.47
CA TYR A 145 12.66 -1.38 -13.43
C TYR A 145 12.27 -1.68 -11.98
N VAL A 146 11.15 -1.12 -11.57
CA VAL A 146 10.65 -1.19 -10.19
C VAL A 146 9.53 -2.21 -10.07
N PHE A 147 9.55 -2.97 -8.99
CA PHE A 147 8.53 -3.94 -8.64
C PHE A 147 8.15 -3.81 -7.16
N ASN A 148 6.87 -3.99 -6.85
CA ASN A 148 6.37 -4.07 -5.48
C ASN A 148 6.10 -5.52 -5.10
N GLN A 149 6.36 -5.87 -3.84
CA GLN A 149 6.00 -7.17 -3.32
C GLN A 149 4.46 -7.31 -3.28
N LYS A 150 3.97 -8.43 -3.77
CA LYS A 150 2.59 -8.90 -3.67
C LYS A 150 2.54 -10.00 -2.63
N THR A 151 1.71 -9.79 -1.63
CA THR A 151 1.43 -10.77 -0.58
C THR A 151 0.08 -11.42 -0.82
N LYS A 152 -0.28 -12.39 0.03
CA LYS A 152 -1.64 -12.96 0.05
C LYS A 152 -2.75 -11.94 0.37
N TYR A 153 -2.42 -10.78 0.95
CA TYR A 153 -3.39 -9.72 1.23
C TYR A 153 -3.50 -8.69 0.11
N GLY A 154 -2.54 -8.67 -0.83
CA GLY A 154 -2.46 -7.66 -1.87
C GLY A 154 -1.05 -7.14 -2.08
N GLU A 155 -0.93 -6.19 -3.01
CA GLU A 155 0.31 -5.47 -3.30
C GLU A 155 0.68 -4.53 -2.16
N VAL A 156 1.96 -4.53 -1.77
CA VAL A 156 2.53 -3.63 -0.77
C VAL A 156 3.28 -2.51 -1.49
N PHE A 157 2.69 -1.32 -1.51
CA PHE A 157 3.30 -0.11 -2.03
C PHE A 157 4.10 0.58 -0.93
N ALA A 158 5.34 0.13 -0.75
CA ALA A 158 6.29 0.69 0.21
C ALA A 158 7.73 0.40 -0.24
N ALA A 159 8.68 1.28 0.07
CA ALA A 159 10.10 1.06 -0.21
C ALA A 159 10.63 -0.23 0.43
N THR A 160 10.14 -0.55 1.62
CA THR A 160 10.46 -1.76 2.40
C THR A 160 10.06 -3.07 1.70
N ALA A 161 9.26 -2.99 0.63
CA ALA A 161 8.74 -4.11 -0.12
C ALA A 161 9.12 -4.03 -1.61
N ARG A 162 10.19 -3.32 -1.96
CA ARG A 162 10.55 -2.99 -3.34
C ARG A 162 11.71 -3.84 -3.87
N LEU A 163 11.61 -4.23 -5.14
CA LEU A 163 12.71 -4.73 -5.94
C LEU A 163 12.99 -3.72 -7.05
N HIS A 164 14.24 -3.31 -7.18
CA HIS A 164 14.68 -2.36 -8.18
C HIS A 164 15.79 -3.00 -9.03
N ILE A 165 15.51 -3.24 -10.30
CA ILE A 165 16.44 -3.82 -11.26
C ILE A 165 16.99 -2.72 -12.15
N ILE A 166 18.31 -2.62 -12.24
CA ILE A 166 19.01 -1.62 -13.05
C ILE A 166 19.49 -2.28 -14.34
N VAL A 167 19.09 -1.68 -15.46
CA VAL A 167 19.52 -2.04 -16.81
C VAL A 167 20.52 -1.00 -17.30
N LYS A 168 21.59 -1.40 -17.97
CA LYS A 168 22.48 -0.49 -18.70
C LYS A 168 22.87 -1.10 -20.03
N ASN A 169 22.84 -0.33 -21.11
CA ASN A 169 23.18 -0.80 -22.46
C ASN A 169 22.41 -2.08 -22.87
N ASN A 170 21.11 -2.14 -22.56
CA ASN A 170 20.27 -3.33 -22.74
C ASN A 170 20.77 -4.57 -21.99
N GLN A 171 21.44 -4.42 -20.84
CA GLN A 171 21.85 -5.54 -20.00
C GLN A 171 21.39 -5.33 -18.56
N ILE A 172 20.87 -6.36 -17.90
CA ILE A 172 20.69 -6.33 -16.45
C ILE A 172 22.07 -6.35 -15.82
N VAL A 173 22.40 -5.33 -15.03
CA VAL A 173 23.72 -5.17 -14.41
C VAL A 173 23.68 -5.37 -12.90
N SER A 174 22.61 -4.93 -12.26
CA SER A 174 22.46 -5.02 -10.81
C SER A 174 21.00 -4.93 -10.40
N TYR A 175 20.73 -5.26 -9.14
CA TYR A 175 19.46 -4.97 -8.51
C TYR A 175 19.62 -4.73 -7.01
N SER A 176 18.68 -4.01 -6.42
CA SER A 176 18.49 -3.92 -4.97
C SER A 176 17.12 -4.48 -4.59
N GLN A 177 17.04 -5.10 -3.42
CA GLN A 177 15.83 -5.75 -2.95
C GLN A 177 15.59 -5.46 -1.47
N ARG A 178 14.34 -5.15 -1.13
CA ARG A 178 13.80 -5.15 0.22
C ARG A 178 12.58 -6.08 0.26
N TYR A 179 12.40 -6.79 1.37
CA TYR A 179 11.40 -7.83 1.49
C TYR A 179 10.69 -7.79 2.84
N VAL A 180 9.37 -7.76 2.81
CA VAL A 180 8.51 -7.84 3.98
C VAL A 180 8.17 -9.31 4.26
N SER A 181 8.79 -9.86 5.31
CA SER A 181 8.50 -11.21 5.78
C SER A 181 7.26 -11.25 6.67
N ASN A 182 6.52 -12.36 6.69
CA ASN A 182 5.53 -12.69 7.74
C ASN A 182 4.51 -11.59 8.08
N LEU A 183 3.85 -11.06 7.06
CA LEU A 183 2.78 -10.08 7.26
C LEU A 183 1.53 -10.78 7.85
N ASN A 184 1.04 -10.31 9.01
CA ASN A 184 -0.04 -10.95 9.75
C ASN A 184 -1.15 -9.98 10.17
N PRO A 185 -2.43 -10.39 10.19
CA PRO A 185 -3.51 -9.54 10.67
C PRO A 185 -3.40 -9.35 12.16
N VAL A 186 -3.53 -8.10 12.61
CA VAL A 186 -3.53 -7.72 14.03
C VAL A 186 -4.87 -7.19 14.51
N ARG A 187 -5.84 -7.09 13.58
CA ARG A 187 -7.24 -6.76 13.85
C ARG A 187 -8.13 -7.62 12.96
N GLU A 188 -9.41 -7.64 13.28
CA GLU A 188 -10.42 -8.24 12.43
C GLU A 188 -10.49 -7.56 11.07
N ARG A 189 -11.05 -8.28 10.10
CA ARG A 189 -11.29 -7.77 8.76
C ARG A 189 -12.31 -6.64 8.79
N GLN A 190 -12.05 -5.56 8.07
CA GLN A 190 -12.90 -4.38 8.03
C GLN A 190 -13.18 -3.96 6.59
N ASN A 191 -14.36 -3.40 6.34
CA ASN A 191 -14.72 -2.86 5.04
C ASN A 191 -13.87 -1.63 4.71
N THR A 192 -13.57 -1.46 3.44
CA THR A 192 -12.88 -0.28 2.90
C THR A 192 -13.86 0.64 2.18
N ILE A 193 -13.52 1.91 2.09
CA ILE A 193 -14.23 2.90 1.27
C ILE A 193 -14.08 2.55 -0.22
N SER A 194 -15.07 2.94 -1.00
CA SER A 194 -15.05 2.78 -2.45
C SER A 194 -14.05 3.70 -3.15
N SER A 195 -13.75 3.41 -4.42
CA SER A 195 -12.92 4.26 -5.27
C SER A 195 -13.49 5.68 -5.40
N LYS A 196 -14.82 5.81 -5.48
CA LYS A 196 -15.50 7.11 -5.52
C LYS A 196 -15.38 7.86 -4.20
N ALA A 197 -15.54 7.18 -3.07
CA ALA A 197 -15.35 7.80 -1.76
C ALA A 197 -13.91 8.29 -1.57
N ALA A 198 -12.91 7.54 -2.06
CA ALA A 198 -11.50 7.96 -2.01
C ALA A 198 -11.23 9.24 -2.83
N VAL A 199 -11.80 9.35 -4.03
CA VAL A 199 -11.69 10.58 -4.84
C VAL A 199 -12.40 11.75 -4.16
N ASN A 200 -13.60 11.51 -3.60
CA ASN A 200 -14.31 12.53 -2.84
C ASN A 200 -13.46 13.05 -1.67
N SER A 201 -12.82 12.16 -0.92
CA SER A 201 -11.87 12.55 0.13
C SER A 201 -10.74 13.42 -0.42
N LEU A 202 -10.07 13.01 -1.50
CA LEU A 202 -8.98 13.81 -2.09
C LEU A 202 -9.46 15.21 -2.48
N TYR A 203 -10.68 15.33 -3.03
CA TYR A 203 -11.25 16.63 -3.37
C TYR A 203 -11.61 17.47 -2.14
N THR A 204 -12.37 16.89 -1.19
CA THR A 204 -12.81 17.57 0.04
C THR A 204 -11.66 18.05 0.92
N TYR A 205 -10.54 17.32 0.94
CA TYR A 205 -9.33 17.72 1.66
C TYR A 205 -8.37 18.59 0.82
N SER A 206 -8.80 19.08 -0.35
CA SER A 206 -7.99 19.92 -1.25
C SER A 206 -6.66 19.29 -1.69
N GLU A 207 -6.63 17.96 -1.79
CA GLU A 207 -5.48 17.18 -2.26
C GLU A 207 -5.49 16.97 -3.79
N LEU A 208 -6.56 17.41 -4.48
CA LEU A 208 -6.63 17.51 -5.93
C LEU A 208 -6.48 18.99 -6.34
N PRO A 209 -5.30 19.42 -6.79
CA PRO A 209 -5.12 20.78 -7.28
C PRO A 209 -5.97 21.04 -8.52
N ASN A 210 -6.39 22.29 -8.71
CA ASN A 210 -7.05 22.71 -9.95
C ASN A 210 -6.15 22.43 -11.16
N ASN A 211 -6.77 22.20 -12.32
CA ASN A 211 -6.07 21.88 -13.55
C ASN A 211 -5.10 20.69 -13.40
N SER A 212 -5.63 19.59 -12.85
CA SER A 212 -4.90 18.34 -12.67
C SER A 212 -5.69 17.15 -13.21
N LYS A 213 -5.03 16.00 -13.27
CA LYS A 213 -5.66 14.73 -13.62
C LYS A 213 -5.16 13.62 -12.72
N ILE A 214 -6.06 12.79 -12.25
CA ILE A 214 -5.70 11.54 -11.59
C ILE A 214 -5.38 10.53 -12.70
N ILE A 215 -4.10 10.20 -12.85
CA ILE A 215 -3.61 9.25 -13.87
C ILE A 215 -4.06 7.83 -13.54
N TRP A 216 -3.98 7.46 -12.27
CA TRP A 216 -4.45 6.18 -11.77
C TRP A 216 -4.84 6.29 -10.30
N LEU A 217 -5.72 5.38 -9.90
CA LEU A 217 -6.19 5.20 -8.54
C LEU A 217 -6.17 3.70 -8.24
N LYS A 218 -5.40 3.28 -7.24
CA LYS A 218 -5.26 1.85 -6.87
C LYS A 218 -5.40 1.68 -5.37
N GLN A 219 -6.09 0.63 -4.96
CA GLN A 219 -6.09 0.19 -3.57
C GLN A 219 -4.94 -0.80 -3.35
N VAL A 220 -4.03 -0.47 -2.45
CA VAL A 220 -2.82 -1.23 -2.14
C VAL A 220 -2.53 -1.13 -0.63
N TYR A 221 -1.65 -1.99 -0.11
CA TYR A 221 -1.17 -1.86 1.25
C TYR A 221 -0.01 -0.86 1.32
N THR A 222 -0.08 0.12 2.22
CA THR A 222 1.04 1.04 2.47
C THR A 222 1.47 0.96 3.93
N LYS A 223 2.76 1.21 4.19
CA LYS A 223 3.28 1.36 5.55
C LYS A 223 2.66 2.58 6.22
N LEU A 224 2.01 2.37 7.36
CA LEU A 224 1.44 3.41 8.20
C LEU A 224 2.46 3.95 9.18
N ILE A 225 3.09 3.06 9.96
CA ILE A 225 4.01 3.45 11.02
C ILE A 225 4.97 2.29 11.37
N THR A 226 6.13 2.64 11.90
CA THR A 226 7.01 1.71 12.62
C THR A 226 6.92 1.97 14.12
N VAL A 227 6.60 0.94 14.89
CA VAL A 227 6.49 1.02 16.35
C VAL A 227 7.13 -0.19 17.00
N ARG A 228 8.06 0.03 17.94
CA ARG A 228 8.74 -1.03 18.71
C ARG A 228 9.31 -2.17 17.83
N GLY A 229 9.96 -1.81 16.72
CA GLY A 229 10.56 -2.78 15.77
C GLY A 229 9.54 -3.56 14.94
N SER A 230 8.27 -3.17 14.94
CA SER A 230 7.24 -3.70 14.06
C SER A 230 6.76 -2.64 13.08
N GLU A 231 6.44 -3.04 11.87
CA GLU A 231 5.84 -2.18 10.85
C GLU A 231 4.37 -2.53 10.69
N ILE A 232 3.54 -1.49 10.65
CA ILE A 232 2.11 -1.60 10.46
C ILE A 232 1.76 -1.17 9.05
N TYR A 233 0.96 -1.97 8.37
CA TYR A 233 0.45 -1.73 7.02
C TYR A 233 -1.07 -1.70 7.04
N ILE A 234 -1.64 -0.79 6.26
CA ILE A 234 -3.09 -0.65 6.10
C ILE A 234 -3.44 -0.60 4.61
N PRO A 235 -4.66 -1.03 4.22
CA PRO A 235 -5.17 -0.76 2.89
C PRO A 235 -5.31 0.76 2.70
N THR A 236 -4.86 1.22 1.54
CA THR A 236 -4.75 2.63 1.19
C THR A 236 -5.10 2.79 -0.27
N TRP A 237 -5.94 3.78 -0.57
CA TRP A 237 -6.10 4.26 -1.93
C TRP A 237 -4.94 5.20 -2.25
N VAL A 238 -4.12 4.83 -3.21
CA VAL A 238 -3.03 5.65 -3.74
C VAL A 238 -3.48 6.22 -5.07
N ALA A 239 -3.37 7.54 -5.21
CA ALA A 239 -3.67 8.28 -6.42
C ALA A 239 -2.40 8.95 -6.94
N ALA A 240 -2.08 8.75 -8.22
CA ALA A 240 -1.12 9.60 -8.91
C ALA A 240 -1.84 10.74 -9.59
N ILE A 241 -1.43 11.96 -9.26
CA ILE A 241 -2.01 13.19 -9.75
C ILE A 241 -0.94 13.93 -10.54
N GLU A 242 -1.22 14.18 -11.81
CA GLU A 242 -0.39 15.00 -12.69
C GLU A 242 -1.00 16.40 -12.79
N ASN A 243 -0.17 17.42 -12.63
CA ASN A 243 -0.56 18.78 -12.99
C ASN A 243 -0.51 18.95 -14.52
N ASN A 244 -1.57 19.46 -15.14
CA ASN A 244 -1.66 19.53 -16.59
C ASN A 244 -0.67 20.53 -17.23
N ASN A 245 -0.17 21.51 -16.48
CA ASN A 245 0.77 22.52 -16.99
C ASN A 245 2.22 22.06 -16.85
N SER A 246 2.62 21.67 -15.64
CA SER A 246 4.01 21.31 -15.35
C SER A 246 4.33 19.84 -15.66
N HIS A 247 3.32 19.00 -15.89
CA HIS A 247 3.43 17.54 -15.97
C HIS A 247 4.09 16.89 -14.74
N THR A 248 4.17 17.61 -13.62
CA THR A 248 4.70 17.07 -12.38
C THR A 248 3.71 16.09 -11.78
N MET A 249 4.16 14.87 -11.52
CA MET A 249 3.37 13.82 -10.88
C MET A 249 3.59 13.81 -9.37
N THR A 250 2.50 13.72 -8.61
CA THR A 250 2.52 13.60 -7.15
C THR A 250 1.67 12.40 -6.72
N LEU A 251 2.09 11.72 -5.65
CA LEU A 251 1.32 10.63 -5.06
C LEU A 251 0.57 11.14 -3.83
N LYS A 252 -0.73 10.87 -3.79
CA LYS A 252 -1.58 11.12 -2.62
C LYS A 252 -2.16 9.81 -2.11
N ARG A 253 -2.38 9.76 -0.80
CA ARG A 253 -2.78 8.55 -0.07
C ARG A 253 -4.01 8.84 0.77
N VAL A 254 -5.01 7.97 0.65
CA VAL A 254 -6.22 7.99 1.47
C VAL A 254 -6.31 6.68 2.22
N ASN A 255 -6.45 6.74 3.54
CA ASN A 255 -6.69 5.56 4.37
C ASN A 255 -7.99 4.88 3.91
N ALA A 256 -7.90 3.63 3.47
CA ALA A 256 -9.05 2.96 2.89
C ALA A 256 -10.10 2.57 3.94
N PHE A 257 -9.79 2.56 5.24
CA PHE A 257 -10.78 2.33 6.29
C PHE A 257 -11.55 3.60 6.67
N THR A 258 -10.89 4.76 6.69
CA THR A 258 -11.46 5.99 7.27
C THR A 258 -11.78 7.09 6.26
N GLY A 259 -11.21 7.04 5.05
CA GLY A 259 -11.31 8.13 4.09
C GLY A 259 -10.45 9.36 4.42
N THR A 260 -9.61 9.29 5.45
CA THR A 260 -8.72 10.40 5.82
C THR A 260 -7.46 10.39 4.97
N ILE A 261 -6.93 11.58 4.66
CA ILE A 261 -5.64 11.72 3.97
C ILE A 261 -4.52 11.23 4.89
N ILE A 262 -3.62 10.40 4.34
CA ILE A 262 -2.40 9.98 5.01
C ILE A 262 -1.31 10.96 4.62
N GLN A 263 -0.98 11.87 5.54
CA GLN A 263 0.16 12.76 5.41
C GLN A 263 1.40 12.06 5.96
N ASN A 264 2.23 11.50 5.07
CA ASN A 264 3.59 11.12 5.45
C ASN A 264 4.53 12.23 5.01
N ASN A 265 5.40 12.69 5.93
CA ASN A 265 6.49 13.61 5.63
C ASN A 265 7.35 13.02 4.50
N ILE A 266 7.19 13.60 3.31
CA ILE A 266 7.90 13.25 2.08
C ILE A 266 9.34 13.69 2.26
N ALA A 267 10.24 12.78 2.62
CA ALA A 267 11.67 13.08 2.55
C ALA A 267 12.61 11.89 2.31
N ALA A 268 12.21 10.62 2.49
CA ALA A 268 13.21 9.54 2.41
C ALA A 268 12.76 8.18 1.86
N ASP A 269 11.47 7.83 1.82
CA ASP A 269 11.08 6.42 1.57
C ASP A 269 10.67 6.16 0.11
N ASP A 270 10.24 7.16 -0.66
CA ASP A 270 9.69 6.94 -2.02
C ASP A 270 10.36 7.77 -3.13
N SER A 271 11.42 8.52 -2.83
CA SER A 271 12.30 9.05 -3.87
C SER A 271 13.06 7.90 -4.53
N LYS A 272 13.30 8.01 -5.83
CA LYS A 272 14.26 7.17 -6.56
C LYS A 272 15.63 7.33 -5.89
N GLU A 273 15.96 6.44 -4.96
CA GLU A 273 17.33 6.11 -4.56
C GLU A 273 17.72 4.76 -5.16
#